data_AF-A0A7X0LL94-F1
#
_entry.id   AF-A0A7X0LL94-F1
#
_cell.length_a   1.000
_cell.length_b   1.000
_cell.length_c   1.000
_cell.angle_alpha   90.00
_cell.angle_beta   90.00
_cell.angle_gamma   90.00
#
_symmetry.space_group_name_H-M   'P 1'
#
loop_
_entity.id
_entity.type
_entity.pdbx_description
1 polymer ?
#
loop_
_entity_poly.entity_id
_entity_poly.type
_entity_poly.pdbx_seq_one_letter_code
_entity_poly.pdbx_strand_id
1 'polypeptide(L)'
;MPITINSPYSGRPVKIRDEDIGRAVRDEEDRIFYVVQRGSGEGYYAAPTRKGSEKDEQRYDAMQNKMDTVQEQVTAQHQAVHDATGRKRSPVMRRLVLIVVLAILAAGGYSIYFLSTGGTVSELLDKVRPAETPMTEPRP
;
A
#
# COMPACT_ATOMS: atom_id res chain seq x y z
N MET A 1 -3.01 32.90 7.49
CA MET A 1 -3.03 31.42 7.47
C MET A 1 -4.10 30.97 6.48
N PRO A 2 -3.94 29.86 5.74
CA PRO A 2 -4.99 29.39 4.84
C PRO A 2 -6.12 28.74 5.63
N ILE A 3 -7.36 29.17 5.39
CA ILE A 3 -8.59 28.60 5.94
C ILE A 3 -9.16 27.63 4.92
N THR A 4 -9.60 26.44 5.36
CA THR A 4 -10.30 25.49 4.48
C THR A 4 -11.80 25.62 4.74
N ILE A 5 -12.58 25.92 3.69
CA ILE A 5 -14.04 26.06 3.74
C ILE A 5 -14.64 25.27 2.59
N ASN A 6 -15.79 24.64 2.82
CA ASN A 6 -16.47 23.87 1.78
C ASN A 6 -17.29 24.78 0.88
N SER A 7 -17.25 24.56 -0.44
CA SER A 7 -18.11 25.28 -1.39
C SER A 7 -19.59 25.00 -1.07
N PRO A 8 -20.47 26.02 -1.08
CA PRO A 8 -21.88 25.84 -0.77
C PRO A 8 -22.64 25.09 -1.88
N TYR A 9 -22.00 24.89 -3.03
CA TYR A 9 -22.56 24.23 -4.20
C TYR A 9 -22.03 22.81 -4.38
N SER A 10 -20.70 22.63 -4.44
CA SER A 10 -20.09 21.30 -4.65
C SER A 10 -19.80 20.55 -3.36
N GLY A 11 -19.79 21.23 -2.21
CA GLY A 11 -19.30 20.67 -0.95
C GLY A 11 -17.79 20.39 -0.93
N ARG A 12 -17.06 20.71 -2.00
CA ARG A 12 -15.61 20.45 -2.06
C ARG A 12 -14.85 21.45 -1.18
N PRO A 13 -13.81 21.00 -0.46
CA PRO A 13 -12.99 21.89 0.36
C PRO A 13 -12.17 22.82 -0.54
N VAL A 14 -12.29 24.12 -0.31
CA VAL A 14 -11.53 25.17 -0.99
C VAL A 14 -10.59 25.81 0.03
N LYS A 15 -9.31 25.95 -0.35
CA LYS A 15 -8.31 26.65 0.46
C LYS A 15 -8.39 28.14 0.15
N ILE A 16 -8.68 28.93 1.18
CA ILE A 16 -8.94 30.37 1.07
C ILE A 16 -7.91 31.10 1.94
N ARG A 17 -7.39 32.22 1.46
CA ARG A 17 -6.47 33.06 2.24
C ARG A 17 -7.28 33.99 3.15
N ASP A 18 -6.67 34.45 4.24
CA ASP A 18 -7.30 35.47 5.10
C ASP A 18 -7.65 36.74 4.32
N GLU A 19 -6.87 37.07 3.28
CA GLU A 19 -7.06 38.21 2.39
C GLU A 19 -8.37 38.16 1.56
N ASP A 20 -8.87 36.93 1.36
CA ASP A 20 -10.04 36.64 0.52
C ASP A 20 -11.34 36.59 1.34
N ILE A 21 -11.27 36.79 2.66
CA ILE A 21 -12.44 36.88 3.52
C ILE A 21 -13.27 38.11 3.12
N GLY A 22 -14.58 37.91 2.92
CA GLY A 22 -15.49 38.95 2.43
C GLY A 22 -15.36 39.27 0.93
N ARG A 23 -14.51 38.55 0.19
CA ARG A 23 -14.40 38.63 -1.27
C ARG A 23 -15.13 37.48 -1.95
N ALA A 24 -15.32 37.63 -3.26
CA ALA A 24 -15.84 36.59 -4.12
C ALA A 24 -14.75 35.55 -4.39
N VAL A 25 -15.00 34.30 -4.03
CA VAL A 25 -14.14 33.14 -4.28
C VAL A 25 -14.84 32.26 -5.31
N ARG A 26 -14.06 31.63 -6.19
CA ARG A 26 -14.56 30.70 -7.20
C ARG A 26 -14.27 29.27 -6.76
N ASP A 27 -15.25 28.39 -6.90
CA ASP A 27 -15.03 26.95 -6.71
C ASP A 27 -14.41 26.31 -7.97
N GLU A 28 -14.19 25.00 -7.90
CA GLU A 28 -13.63 24.22 -9.03
C GLU A 28 -14.54 24.19 -10.27
N GLU A 29 -15.82 24.49 -10.12
CA GLU A 29 -16.81 24.58 -11.21
C GLU A 29 -17.01 26.03 -11.67
N ASP A 30 -16.09 26.93 -11.32
CA ASP A 30 -16.10 28.36 -11.64
C ASP A 30 -17.32 29.13 -11.07
N ARG A 31 -18.00 28.57 -10.06
CA ARG A 31 -19.12 29.23 -9.39
C ARG A 31 -18.62 30.14 -8.28
N ILE A 32 -19.20 31.33 -8.22
CA ILE A 32 -18.83 32.35 -7.25
C ILE A 32 -19.60 32.16 -5.95
N PHE A 33 -18.89 32.17 -4.84
CA PHE A 33 -19.44 32.25 -3.50
C PHE A 33 -18.64 33.23 -2.65
N TYR A 34 -19.13 33.54 -1.45
CA TYR A 34 -18.50 34.48 -0.53
C TYR A 34 -18.16 33.78 0.78
N VAL A 35 -17.04 34.18 1.38
CA VAL A 35 -16.68 33.77 2.74
C VAL A 35 -17.17 34.83 3.71
N VAL A 36 -18.10 34.44 4.57
CA VAL A 36 -18.77 35.34 5.52
C VAL A 36 -18.49 34.86 6.94
N GLN A 37 -18.34 35.80 7.87
CA GLN A 37 -18.19 35.49 9.29
C GLN A 37 -19.53 35.01 9.86
N ARG A 38 -19.49 34.01 10.74
CA ARG A 38 -20.70 33.49 11.42
C ARG A 38 -21.33 34.53 12.34
N GLY A 39 -22.64 34.42 12.58
CA GLY A 39 -23.35 35.31 13.50
C GLY A 39 -22.83 35.25 14.95
N SER A 40 -22.26 34.12 15.36
CA SER A 40 -21.61 33.94 16.66
C SER A 40 -20.29 34.70 16.81
N GLY A 41 -19.71 35.21 15.71
CA GLY A 41 -18.38 35.81 15.68
C GLY A 41 -17.22 34.80 15.60
N GLU A 42 -17.49 33.51 15.83
CA GLU A 42 -16.48 32.46 15.78
C GLU A 42 -16.51 31.72 14.44
N GLY A 43 -15.47 31.96 13.62
CA GLY A 43 -15.26 31.25 12.37
C GLY A 43 -16.02 31.82 11.17
N TYR A 44 -15.93 31.09 10.06
CA TYR A 44 -16.41 31.52 8.75
C TYR A 44 -17.20 30.40 8.07
N TYR A 45 -18.10 30.77 7.18
CA TYR A 45 -18.86 29.84 6.35
C TYR A 45 -18.95 30.36 4.91
N ALA A 46 -19.18 29.45 3.97
CA ALA A 46 -19.41 29.84 2.59
C ALA A 46 -20.89 30.15 2.34
N ALA A 47 -21.16 31.34 1.82
CA ALA A 47 -22.48 31.79 1.47
C ALA A 47 -22.59 32.06 -0.05
N PRO A 48 -23.74 31.76 -0.68
CA PRO A 48 -24.02 32.18 -2.06
C PRO A 48 -24.08 33.70 -2.23
N THR A 49 -24.33 34.43 -1.14
CA THR A 49 -24.53 35.88 -1.13
C THR A 49 -23.50 36.57 -0.26
N ARG A 50 -23.18 37.83 -0.59
CA ARG A 50 -22.14 38.62 0.10
C ARG A 50 -22.45 38.92 1.57
N LYS A 51 -23.73 39.05 1.92
CA LYS A 51 -24.15 39.34 3.31
C LYS A 51 -24.30 38.08 4.15
N GLY A 52 -24.44 36.92 3.51
CA GLY A 52 -24.89 35.71 4.18
C GLY A 52 -26.33 35.85 4.72
N SER A 53 -26.88 34.74 5.19
CA SER A 53 -28.16 34.71 5.89
C SER A 53 -28.13 33.58 6.91
N GLU A 54 -28.96 33.67 7.96
CA GLU A 54 -29.09 32.59 8.95
C GLU A 54 -29.47 31.26 8.27
N LYS A 55 -30.27 31.33 7.20
CA LYS A 55 -30.64 30.16 6.39
C LYS A 55 -29.44 29.56 5.64
N ASP A 56 -28.49 30.39 5.20
CA ASP A 56 -27.28 29.93 4.54
C ASP A 56 -26.31 29.31 5.55
N GLU A 57 -26.20 29.87 6.75
CA GLU A 57 -25.41 29.30 7.84
C GLU A 57 -25.95 27.91 8.23
N GLN A 58 -27.26 27.77 8.44
CA GLN A 58 -27.89 26.48 8.70
C GLN A 58 -27.68 25.46 7.57
N ARG A 59 -27.73 25.93 6.30
CA ARG A 59 -27.47 25.05 5.15
C ARG A 59 -26.02 24.57 5.14
N TYR A 60 -25.08 25.45 5.47
CA TYR A 60 -23.67 25.13 5.59
C TYR A 60 -23.44 24.11 6.72
N ASP A 61 -24.02 24.31 7.89
CA ASP A 61 -23.92 23.37 9.01
C ASP A 61 -24.51 21.99 8.68
N ALA A 62 -25.67 21.97 8.03
CA ALA A 62 -26.28 20.73 7.56
C ALA A 62 -25.41 20.00 6.53
N MET A 63 -24.66 20.73 5.70
CA MET A 63 -23.71 20.15 4.76
C MET A 63 -22.47 19.61 5.48
N GLN A 64 -21.90 20.39 6.38
CA GLN A 64 -20.73 20.01 7.18
C GLN A 64 -21.00 18.68 7.92
N ASN A 65 -22.14 18.60 8.62
CA ASN A 65 -22.56 17.38 9.32
C ASN A 65 -22.72 16.17 8.38
N LYS A 66 -23.23 16.38 7.16
CA LYS A 66 -23.33 15.31 6.16
C LYS A 66 -21.96 14.86 5.67
N MET A 67 -21.02 15.78 5.51
CA MET A 67 -19.66 15.42 5.09
C MET A 67 -18.91 14.67 6.19
N ASP A 68 -19.06 15.09 7.44
CA ASP A 68 -18.42 14.42 8.58
C ASP A 68 -18.94 12.98 8.72
N THR A 69 -20.26 12.78 8.59
CA THR A 69 -20.86 11.44 8.60
C THR A 69 -20.45 10.57 7.41
N VAL A 70 -20.34 11.13 6.20
CA VAL A 70 -19.82 10.40 5.03
C VAL A 70 -18.34 10.05 5.23
N GLN A 71 -17.54 10.96 5.76
CA GLN A 71 -16.12 10.73 6.02
C GLN A 71 -15.95 9.61 7.05
N GLU A 72 -16.74 9.59 8.13
CA GLU A 72 -16.74 8.50 9.11
C GLU A 72 -17.10 7.16 8.47
N GLN A 73 -18.13 7.12 7.63
CA GLN A 73 -18.53 5.90 6.91
C GLN A 73 -17.45 5.41 5.96
N VAL A 74 -16.80 6.32 5.20
CA VAL A 74 -15.69 5.97 4.31
C VAL A 74 -14.50 5.45 5.10
N THR A 75 -14.19 6.04 6.26
CA THR A 75 -13.09 5.60 7.12
C THR A 75 -13.37 4.22 7.72
N ALA A 76 -14.61 3.98 8.17
CA ALA A 76 -15.07 2.67 8.64
C ALA A 76 -15.07 1.63 7.52
N GLN A 77 -15.48 1.99 6.30
CA GLN A 77 -15.42 1.11 5.14
C GLN A 77 -13.99 0.83 4.70
N HIS A 78 -13.06 1.79 4.72
CA HIS A 78 -11.65 1.52 4.41
C HIS A 78 -11.04 0.54 5.42
N GLN A 79 -11.46 0.59 6.69
CA GLN A 79 -11.08 -0.43 7.68
C GLN A 79 -11.72 -1.79 7.38
N ALA A 80 -12.97 -1.83 6.91
CA ALA A 80 -13.70 -3.07 6.63
C ALA A 80 -13.34 -3.73 5.28
N VAL A 81 -12.96 -2.97 4.25
CA VAL A 81 -12.61 -3.47 2.91
C VAL A 81 -11.26 -4.22 2.91
N HIS A 82 -10.41 -4.00 3.93
CA HIS A 82 -9.24 -4.83 4.18
C HIS A 82 -9.57 -6.23 4.73
N ASP A 83 -10.84 -6.55 5.02
CA ASP A 83 -11.27 -7.82 5.62
C ASP A 83 -12.22 -8.63 4.70
N ALA A 84 -11.97 -8.61 3.40
CA ALA A 84 -12.70 -9.45 2.42
C ALA A 84 -12.03 -10.80 2.10
N THR A 85 -11.09 -11.27 2.93
CA THR A 85 -10.63 -12.67 2.91
C THR A 85 -10.54 -13.20 4.33
N GLY A 86 -11.57 -13.95 4.72
CA GLY A 86 -11.66 -14.65 5.98
C GLY A 86 -10.45 -15.56 6.24
N ARG A 87 -10.13 -15.69 7.54
CA ARG A 87 -8.93 -16.30 8.16
C ARG A 87 -7.67 -15.46 8.02
N LYS A 88 -7.43 -14.66 9.07
CA LYS A 88 -6.10 -14.24 9.53
C LYS A 88 -5.21 -15.47 9.71
N ARG A 89 -4.63 -16.01 8.62
CA ARG A 89 -3.57 -17.01 8.71
C ARG A 89 -2.40 -16.31 9.39
N SER A 90 -1.93 -16.88 10.50
CA SER A 90 -0.88 -16.23 11.30
C SER A 90 0.34 -15.96 10.40
N PRO A 91 0.95 -14.77 10.48
CA PRO A 91 2.11 -14.43 9.66
C PRO A 91 3.29 -15.38 9.91
N VAL A 92 3.30 -16.05 11.07
CA VAL A 92 4.26 -17.08 11.45
C VAL A 92 4.14 -18.32 10.57
N MET A 93 2.91 -18.80 10.32
CA MET A 93 2.70 -20.01 9.53
C MET A 93 3.07 -19.81 8.06
N ARG A 94 2.82 -18.60 7.51
CA ARG A 94 3.28 -18.23 6.16
C ARG A 94 4.81 -18.21 6.08
N ARG A 95 5.50 -17.64 7.07
CA ARG A 95 6.97 -17.60 7.11
C ARG A 95 7.56 -19.00 7.22
N LEU A 96 6.99 -19.88 8.05
CA LEU A 96 7.42 -21.26 8.18
C LEU A 96 7.31 -22.03 6.86
N VAL A 97 6.17 -21.92 6.17
CA VAL A 97 6.00 -22.56 4.85
C VAL A 97 7.04 -22.07 3.86
N LEU A 98 7.34 -20.76 3.86
CA LEU A 98 8.33 -20.17 2.95
C LEU A 98 9.75 -20.67 3.25
N ILE A 99 10.12 -20.80 4.53
CA ILE A 99 11.40 -21.37 4.96
C ILE A 99 11.51 -22.83 4.52
N VAL A 100 10.45 -23.63 4.69
CA VAL A 100 10.44 -25.04 4.27
C VAL A 100 10.61 -25.17 2.75
N VAL A 101 9.90 -24.35 1.96
CA VAL A 101 10.04 -24.35 0.50
C VAL A 101 11.47 -23.98 0.07
N LEU A 102 12.07 -22.95 0.69
CA LEU A 102 13.46 -22.56 0.44
C LEU A 102 14.44 -23.69 0.79
N ALA A 103 14.23 -24.38 1.91
CA ALA A 103 15.07 -25.50 2.32
C ALA A 103 15.00 -26.68 1.33
N ILE A 104 13.81 -27.00 0.81
CA ILE A 104 13.64 -28.04 -0.21
C ILE A 104 14.37 -27.67 -1.50
N LEU A 105 14.25 -26.41 -1.95
CA LEU A 105 14.93 -25.94 -3.15
C LEU A 105 16.45 -25.96 -2.99
N ALA A 106 16.96 -25.54 -1.82
CA ALA A 106 18.38 -25.58 -1.52
C ALA A 106 18.92 -27.01 -1.47
N ALA A 107 18.21 -27.94 -0.81
CA ALA A 107 18.59 -29.35 -0.75
C ALA A 107 18.53 -30.03 -2.12
N GLY A 108 17.51 -29.74 -2.92
CA GLY A 108 17.38 -30.24 -4.30
C GLY A 108 18.50 -29.73 -5.20
N GLY A 109 18.78 -28.42 -5.14
CA GLY A 109 19.88 -27.81 -5.88
C GLY A 109 21.25 -28.37 -5.48
N TYR A 110 21.49 -28.54 -4.17
CA TYR A 110 22.71 -29.15 -3.66
C TYR A 110 22.85 -30.61 -4.12
N SER A 111 21.77 -31.39 -4.12
CA SER A 111 21.79 -32.79 -4.57
C SER A 111 22.12 -32.88 -6.05
N ILE A 112 21.53 -32.03 -6.90
CA ILE A 112 21.81 -31.97 -8.33
C ILE A 112 23.26 -31.54 -8.58
N TYR A 113 23.73 -30.50 -7.86
CA TYR A 113 25.11 -30.04 -7.94
C TYR A 113 26.10 -31.12 -7.50
N PHE A 114 25.82 -31.84 -6.41
CA PHE A 114 26.66 -32.94 -5.93
C PHE A 114 26.68 -34.10 -6.93
N LEU A 115 25.55 -34.42 -7.57
CA LEU A 115 25.47 -35.45 -8.60
C LEU A 115 26.18 -35.03 -9.90
N SER A 116 26.17 -33.74 -10.26
CA SER A 116 26.86 -33.23 -11.44
C SER A 116 28.37 -33.06 -11.24
N THR A 117 28.80 -32.85 -9.99
CA THR A 117 30.22 -32.61 -9.63
C THR A 117 30.88 -33.88 -9.07
N GLY A 118 30.09 -34.90 -8.71
CA GLY A 118 30.53 -36.23 -8.30
C GLY A 118 31.07 -37.04 -9.47
N GLY A 119 32.30 -36.73 -9.86
CA GLY A 119 33.08 -37.49 -10.82
C GLY A 119 33.05 -38.99 -10.54
N THR A 120 32.65 -39.72 -11.57
CA THR A 120 32.94 -41.12 -11.87
C THR A 120 33.91 -41.85 -10.92
N VAL A 121 33.36 -42.77 -10.13
CA VAL A 121 34.10 -43.90 -9.51
C VAL A 121 34.88 -44.72 -10.57
N SER A 122 34.54 -44.55 -11.86
CA SER A 122 35.24 -45.12 -13.02
C SER A 122 36.72 -44.70 -13.15
N GLU A 123 37.13 -43.52 -12.68
CA GLU A 123 38.54 -43.08 -12.80
C GLU A 123 39.48 -43.79 -11.81
N LEU A 124 38.96 -44.29 -10.68
CA LEU A 124 39.75 -45.01 -9.69
C LEU A 124 39.96 -46.49 -10.05
N LEU A 125 39.10 -47.07 -10.89
CA LEU A 125 39.19 -48.46 -11.34
C LEU A 125 40.19 -48.67 -12.48
N ASP A 126 40.44 -47.65 -13.31
CA ASP A 126 41.41 -47.74 -14.42
C ASP A 126 42.88 -47.64 -13.93
N LYS A 127 43.08 -47.18 -12.69
CA LYS A 127 44.41 -47.06 -12.05
C LYS A 127 44.87 -48.33 -11.34
N VAL A 128 44.01 -49.36 -11.24
CA VAL A 128 44.29 -50.66 -10.60
C VAL A 128 44.40 -51.78 -11.65
N ARG A 129 44.93 -51.47 -12.83
CA ARG A 129 45.39 -52.51 -13.76
C ARG A 129 46.86 -52.79 -13.46
N PRO A 130 47.22 -53.91 -12.80
CA PRO A 130 48.61 -54.23 -12.54
C PRO A 130 49.34 -54.44 -13.87
N ALA A 131 50.46 -53.73 -14.03
CA ALA A 131 51.35 -53.84 -15.17
C ALA A 131 51.77 -55.31 -15.37
N GLU A 132 51.51 -55.82 -16.57
CA GLU A 132 52.00 -57.12 -17.03
C GLU A 132 53.53 -57.16 -16.87
N THR A 133 54.03 -58.09 -16.06
CA THR A 133 55.47 -58.33 -15.90
C THR A 133 55.93 -59.27 -17.02
N PRO A 134 57.00 -58.94 -17.77
CA PRO A 134 57.45 -59.77 -18.88
C PRO A 134 58.14 -61.05 -18.38
N MET A 135 57.92 -62.13 -19.13
CA MET A 135 58.51 -63.44 -18.91
C MET A 135 60.04 -63.39 -18.90
N THR A 136 60.64 -64.09 -17.94
CA THR A 136 62.02 -64.60 -18.05
C THR A 136 62.03 -66.08 -17.76
N GLU A 137 62.16 -66.83 -18.85
CA GLU A 137 62.53 -68.24 -18.96
C GLU A 137 63.89 -68.48 -18.27
N PRO A 138 64.09 -69.65 -17.64
CA PRO A 138 65.42 -70.24 -17.69
C PRO A 138 65.38 -71.64 -18.31
N ARG A 139 66.27 -71.77 -19.29
CA ARG A 139 66.73 -72.97 -20.01
C ARG A 139 67.71 -73.80 -19.15
N PRO A 140 68.08 -75.01 -19.61
CA PRO A 140 67.94 -76.29 -18.91
C PRO A 140 68.93 -76.57 -17.78
#